data_AF-A0A6G1FVP1-F1
#
_entry.id   AF-A0A6G1FVP1-F1
#
_cell.length_a   1.000
_cell.length_b   1.000
_cell.length_c   1.000
_cell.angle_alpha   90.00
_cell.angle_beta   90.00
_cell.angle_gamma   90.00
#
_symmetry.space_group_name_H-M   'P 1'
#
loop_
_entity.id
_entity.type
_entity.pdbx_description
1 polymer ?
#
loop_
_entity_poly.entity_id
_entity_poly.type
_entity_poly.pdbx_seq_one_letter_code
_entity_poly.pdbx_strand_id
1 'polypeptide(L)'
;MSTNLTETLRTTVRSTRRYTLLHMDGYSNALVTRRSPDFTPDSEFWYPIPLRDDARSTETLPNARYISGRTERTWLSSGKSFTSTDGQRHCLPLHGTNGAVAGVLFPCINGARKIVPGMRIELIALSRGAQDVSDQDEDDLEEWQCDPSLKFDEMYAYYHVMWIEWDGAVAFRSGTGRVIEDVWGRQLKEWIDVTIG
;
A
#
# COMPACT_ATOMS: atom_id res chain seq x y z
N MET A 1 13.71 -22.19 58.03
CA MET A 1 13.18 -22.86 56.82
C MET A 1 13.55 -22.00 55.63
N SER A 2 14.64 -22.38 54.95
CA SER A 2 15.14 -21.70 53.75
C SER A 2 14.50 -22.35 52.52
N THR A 3 13.99 -21.55 51.60
CA THR A 3 13.75 -21.98 50.22
C THR A 3 14.20 -20.89 49.26
N ASN A 4 15.11 -21.32 48.40
CA ASN A 4 15.84 -20.56 47.39
C ASN A 4 15.03 -20.38 46.10
N LEU A 5 15.38 -19.30 45.39
CA LEU A 5 15.58 -19.17 43.93
C LEU A 5 14.53 -19.75 42.97
N THR A 6 13.91 -18.87 42.17
CA THR A 6 13.99 -18.99 40.70
C THR A 6 13.64 -17.66 40.02
N GLU A 7 14.69 -16.99 39.56
CA GLU A 7 14.67 -15.83 38.68
C GLU A 7 14.54 -16.35 37.24
N THR A 8 13.47 -15.97 36.52
CA THR A 8 13.28 -16.37 35.11
C THR A 8 13.47 -15.15 34.22
N LEU A 9 14.67 -15.04 33.64
CA LEU A 9 14.99 -14.11 32.55
C LEU A 9 14.17 -14.49 31.30
N ARG A 10 13.31 -13.58 30.84
CA ARG A 10 12.67 -13.66 29.53
C ARG A 10 13.49 -12.87 28.53
N THR A 11 14.26 -13.58 27.70
CA THR A 11 14.94 -13.04 26.53
C THR A 11 13.94 -12.86 25.39
N THR A 12 13.56 -11.62 25.10
CA THR A 12 12.74 -11.30 23.91
C THR A 12 13.63 -11.28 22.67
N VAL A 13 13.51 -12.31 21.83
CA VAL A 13 14.14 -12.34 20.51
C VAL A 13 13.35 -11.43 19.56
N ARG A 14 13.96 -10.30 19.16
CA ARG A 14 13.46 -9.44 18.08
C ARG A 14 13.62 -10.18 16.74
N SER A 15 12.51 -10.59 16.15
CA SER A 15 12.45 -11.09 14.77
C SER A 15 12.32 -9.91 13.81
N THR A 16 13.45 -9.39 13.32
CA THR A 16 13.47 -8.40 12.23
C THR A 16 13.22 -9.11 10.90
N ARG A 17 12.00 -9.02 10.37
CA ARG A 17 11.71 -9.44 8.99
C ARG A 17 12.04 -8.29 8.05
N ARG A 18 12.97 -8.53 7.12
CA ARG A 18 13.33 -7.62 6.04
C ARG A 18 12.25 -7.66 4.96
N TYR A 19 11.77 -6.50 4.54
CA TYR A 19 10.95 -6.35 3.33
C TYR A 19 11.56 -5.26 2.45
N THR A 20 11.66 -5.55 1.16
CA THR A 20 12.13 -4.62 0.13
C THR A 20 11.03 -3.59 -0.16
N LEU A 21 11.35 -2.31 0.00
CA LEU A 21 10.48 -1.20 -0.36
C LEU A 21 10.45 -1.07 -1.89
N LEU A 22 9.28 -1.22 -2.52
CA LEU A 22 9.10 -0.84 -3.92
C LEU A 22 8.70 0.63 -3.98
N HIS A 23 9.64 1.49 -4.39
CA HIS A 23 9.36 2.90 -4.68
C HIS A 23 8.55 2.97 -5.98
N MET A 24 7.30 3.42 -5.89
CA MET A 24 6.40 3.58 -7.04
C MET A 24 6.23 5.07 -7.32
N ASP A 25 7.19 5.66 -8.04
CA ASP A 25 7.03 7.01 -8.57
C ASP A 25 6.21 6.97 -9.86
N GLY A 26 5.08 7.67 -9.86
CA GLY A 26 4.44 8.03 -11.12
C GLY A 26 3.00 8.48 -10.94
N TYR A 27 2.80 9.77 -10.68
CA TYR A 27 1.82 10.64 -11.36
C TYR A 27 2.07 12.12 -10.99
N SER A 28 2.44 12.95 -11.96
CA SER A 28 1.99 14.34 -12.08
C SER A 28 2.55 14.99 -13.35
N ASN A 29 1.70 15.13 -14.37
CA ASN A 29 1.83 16.24 -15.33
C ASN A 29 1.10 17.44 -14.72
N ALA A 30 1.69 18.00 -13.68
CA ALA A 30 1.47 19.37 -13.29
C ALA A 30 2.85 20.02 -13.32
N LEU A 31 2.96 21.20 -13.92
CA LEU A 31 4.14 22.05 -13.81
C LEU A 31 4.27 22.49 -12.34
N VAL A 32 4.70 21.55 -11.50
CA VAL A 32 5.21 21.82 -10.16
C VAL A 32 6.67 22.18 -10.41
N THR A 33 6.99 23.45 -10.23
CA THR A 33 8.37 23.90 -10.04
C THR A 33 8.98 22.99 -8.99
N ARG A 34 9.82 22.05 -9.44
CA ARG A 34 10.61 21.16 -8.58
C ARG A 34 11.44 22.04 -7.66
N ARG A 35 10.92 22.32 -6.47
CA ARG A 35 11.81 22.42 -5.31
C ARG A 35 12.35 21.01 -5.16
N SER A 36 13.61 20.86 -5.60
CA SER A 36 14.47 19.77 -5.13
C SER A 36 14.16 19.55 -3.66
N PRO A 37 13.90 18.32 -3.19
CA PRO A 37 14.10 18.03 -1.78
C PRO A 37 15.51 18.52 -1.47
N ASP A 38 15.67 19.29 -0.41
CA ASP A 38 16.98 19.73 0.04
C ASP A 38 17.86 18.48 0.11
N PHE A 39 18.84 18.40 -0.79
CA PHE A 39 19.83 17.34 -0.76
C PHE A 39 20.55 17.53 0.57
N THR A 40 20.21 16.70 1.55
CA THR A 40 20.92 16.65 2.83
C THR A 40 22.09 15.67 2.61
N PRO A 41 23.30 16.16 2.30
CA PRO A 41 24.46 15.29 2.05
C PRO A 41 24.78 14.40 3.26
N ASP A 42 24.29 14.76 4.43
CA ASP A 42 24.53 14.06 5.70
C ASP A 42 23.47 12.99 6.01
N SER A 43 22.52 12.72 5.10
CA SER A 43 21.51 11.68 5.33
C SER A 43 22.15 10.29 5.19
N GLU A 44 22.23 9.55 6.30
CA GLU A 44 22.72 8.17 6.30
C GLU A 44 21.71 7.24 5.61
N PHE A 45 22.02 6.83 4.39
CA PHE A 45 21.29 5.75 3.72
C PHE A 45 21.77 4.41 4.26
N TRP A 46 20.84 3.58 4.73
CA TRP A 46 21.13 2.23 5.26
C TRP A 46 21.73 1.27 4.22
N TYR A 47 21.63 1.62 2.94
CA TYR A 47 22.24 0.91 1.84
C TYR A 47 22.83 1.92 0.87
N PRO A 48 23.97 1.61 0.21
CA PRO A 48 24.48 2.47 -0.84
C PRO A 48 23.41 2.61 -1.92
N ILE A 49 22.97 3.85 -2.18
CA ILE A 49 22.21 4.14 -3.39
C ILE A 49 23.14 3.77 -4.54
N PRO A 50 22.76 2.83 -5.43
CA PRO A 50 23.58 2.52 -6.59
C PRO A 50 23.67 3.79 -7.44
N LEU A 51 24.78 4.51 -7.30
CA LEU A 51 25.07 5.64 -8.18
C LEU A 51 25.45 5.05 -9.53
N ARG A 52 24.86 5.59 -10.59
CA ARG A 52 25.28 5.23 -11.94
C ARG A 52 26.75 5.62 -12.09
N ASP A 53 27.56 4.65 -12.50
CA ASP A 53 28.93 4.92 -12.90
C ASP A 53 28.90 5.55 -14.31
N ASP A 54 29.02 6.88 -14.37
CA ASP A 54 28.93 7.65 -15.61
C ASP A 54 29.97 7.21 -16.66
N ALA A 55 31.03 6.51 -16.24
CA ALA A 55 32.07 5.99 -17.12
C ALA A 55 31.66 4.74 -17.94
N ARG A 56 30.50 4.13 -17.68
CA ARG A 56 30.05 2.87 -18.33
C ARG A 56 28.66 2.94 -18.99
N SER A 57 28.11 4.13 -19.22
CA SER A 57 26.68 4.32 -19.52
C SER A 57 26.21 4.00 -20.97
N THR A 58 26.73 2.94 -21.60
CA THR A 58 26.14 2.37 -22.83
C THR A 58 25.31 1.12 -22.58
N GLU A 59 25.19 0.65 -21.33
CA GLU A 59 24.26 -0.43 -21.01
C GLU A 59 22.82 0.08 -21.14
N THR A 60 22.15 -0.38 -22.19
CA THR A 60 20.69 -0.23 -22.35
C THR A 60 20.04 -0.68 -21.05
N LEU A 61 19.29 0.23 -20.40
CA LEU A 61 18.47 -0.14 -19.26
C LEU A 61 17.66 -1.38 -19.65
N PRO A 62 17.63 -2.43 -18.81
CA PRO A 62 16.76 -3.56 -19.06
C PRO A 62 15.35 -3.00 -19.20
N ASN A 63 14.77 -3.14 -20.39
CA ASN A 63 13.36 -2.84 -20.64
C ASN A 63 12.55 -3.91 -19.91
N ALA A 64 12.40 -3.73 -18.60
CA ALA A 64 11.60 -4.60 -17.76
C ALA A 64 10.13 -4.32 -18.06
N ARG A 65 9.64 -4.90 -19.16
CA ARG A 65 8.23 -4.86 -19.56
C ARG A 65 7.31 -5.44 -18.48
N TYR A 66 7.86 -6.31 -17.63
CA TYR A 66 7.12 -7.00 -16.58
C TYR A 66 7.80 -6.86 -15.22
N ILE A 67 6.98 -6.77 -14.18
CA ILE A 67 7.40 -6.83 -12.78
C ILE A 67 6.85 -8.12 -12.19
N SER A 68 7.74 -9.04 -11.78
CA SER A 68 7.33 -10.29 -11.16
C SER A 68 7.73 -10.35 -9.69
N GLY A 69 6.91 -10.99 -8.87
CA GLY A 69 7.20 -11.17 -7.45
C GLY A 69 6.19 -12.08 -6.75
N ARG A 70 6.46 -12.38 -5.48
CA ARG A 70 5.56 -13.16 -4.63
C ARG A 70 4.92 -12.26 -3.58
N THR A 71 3.60 -12.29 -3.48
CA THR A 71 2.83 -11.42 -2.56
C THR A 71 1.57 -12.09 -2.03
N GLU A 72 0.94 -11.47 -1.04
CA GLU A 72 -0.37 -11.89 -0.52
C GLU A 72 -1.50 -11.36 -1.39
N ARG A 73 -2.46 -12.22 -1.69
CA ARG A 73 -3.71 -11.91 -2.39
C ARG A 73 -4.90 -12.06 -1.45
N THR A 74 -5.90 -11.21 -1.65
CA THR A 74 -7.25 -11.35 -1.08
C THR A 74 -8.33 -10.81 -2.03
N TRP A 75 -9.59 -10.91 -1.62
CA TRP A 75 -10.72 -10.27 -2.30
C TRP A 75 -11.56 -9.45 -1.33
N LEU A 76 -11.94 -8.26 -1.77
CA LEU A 76 -12.87 -7.37 -1.07
C LEU A 76 -14.02 -6.97 -2.00
N SER A 77 -15.13 -6.48 -1.48
CA SER A 77 -16.26 -6.02 -2.31
C SER A 77 -16.22 -4.50 -2.49
N SER A 78 -16.59 -4.04 -3.68
CA SER A 78 -16.67 -2.61 -3.98
C SER A 78 -17.88 -1.95 -3.30
N GLY A 79 -17.71 -0.71 -2.86
CA GLY A 79 -18.79 0.15 -2.43
C GLY A 79 -19.36 1.01 -3.55
N LYS A 80 -20.20 1.97 -3.17
CA LYS A 80 -20.63 3.04 -4.07
C LYS A 80 -19.47 4.04 -4.21
N SER A 81 -19.00 4.25 -5.43
CA SER A 81 -17.95 5.23 -5.71
C SER A 81 -18.38 6.64 -5.35
N PHE A 82 -17.42 7.44 -4.89
CA PHE A 82 -17.60 8.86 -4.60
C PHE A 82 -16.39 9.66 -5.10
N THR A 83 -16.52 10.98 -5.10
CA THR A 83 -15.39 11.88 -5.33
C THR A 83 -14.98 12.46 -3.99
N SER A 84 -13.68 12.49 -3.70
CA SER A 84 -13.13 13.09 -2.48
C SER A 84 -13.58 14.54 -2.29
N THR A 85 -13.58 15.03 -1.03
CA THR A 85 -14.01 16.41 -0.69
C THR A 85 -13.24 17.48 -1.48
N ASP A 86 -11.97 17.26 -1.82
CA ASP A 86 -11.14 18.15 -2.65
C ASP A 86 -11.49 18.13 -4.16
N GLY A 87 -12.39 17.24 -4.58
CA GLY A 87 -12.80 17.04 -5.96
C GLY A 87 -11.75 16.39 -6.87
N GLN A 88 -10.58 15.99 -6.34
CA GLN A 88 -9.44 15.56 -7.14
C GLN A 88 -9.41 14.05 -7.40
N ARG A 89 -10.00 13.24 -6.53
CA ARG A 89 -9.84 11.77 -6.56
C ARG A 89 -11.19 11.06 -6.68
N HIS A 90 -11.24 10.10 -7.60
CA HIS A 90 -12.32 9.13 -7.65
C HIS A 90 -12.01 8.00 -6.68
N CYS A 91 -12.81 7.91 -5.64
CA CYS A 91 -12.64 6.98 -4.54
C CYS A 91 -13.63 5.83 -4.67
N LEU A 92 -13.14 4.62 -4.45
CA LEU A 92 -13.96 3.43 -4.37
C LEU A 92 -13.77 2.78 -3.01
N PRO A 93 -14.78 2.87 -2.12
CA PRO A 93 -14.74 2.14 -0.87
C PRO A 93 -14.59 0.64 -1.12
N LEU A 94 -13.78 0.00 -0.30
CA LEU A 94 -13.66 -1.44 -0.21
C LEU A 94 -14.36 -1.90 1.05
N HIS A 95 -15.09 -3.01 0.97
CA HIS A 95 -15.74 -3.62 2.12
C HIS A 95 -15.19 -5.02 2.38
N GLY A 96 -15.02 -5.31 3.67
CA GLY A 96 -14.71 -6.65 4.16
C GLY A 96 -15.89 -7.61 4.01
N THR A 97 -15.66 -8.87 4.34
CA THR A 97 -16.71 -9.92 4.34
C THR A 97 -17.87 -9.64 5.30
N ASN A 98 -17.66 -8.81 6.32
CA ASN A 98 -18.68 -8.35 7.27
C ASN A 98 -19.45 -7.10 6.80
N GLY A 99 -19.15 -6.58 5.61
CA GLY A 99 -19.75 -5.35 5.08
C GLY A 99 -19.17 -4.05 5.64
N ALA A 100 -18.24 -4.11 6.60
CA ALA A 100 -17.57 -2.92 7.11
C ALA A 100 -16.56 -2.38 6.10
N VAL A 101 -16.35 -1.05 6.10
CA VAL A 101 -15.35 -0.41 5.25
C VAL A 101 -13.95 -0.91 5.65
N ALA A 102 -13.25 -1.45 4.67
CA ALA A 102 -11.91 -2.01 4.79
C ALA A 102 -10.83 -1.02 4.35
N GLY A 103 -11.19 -0.03 3.53
CA GLY A 103 -10.28 0.96 2.97
C GLY A 103 -10.84 1.56 1.69
N VAL A 104 -9.98 2.19 0.89
CA VAL A 104 -10.36 2.88 -0.35
C VAL A 104 -9.38 2.53 -1.46
N LEU A 105 -9.92 2.32 -2.67
CA LEU A 105 -9.18 2.27 -3.92
C LEU A 105 -9.33 3.57 -4.70
N PHE A 106 -8.30 3.85 -5.48
CA PHE A 106 -8.24 4.85 -6.52
C PHE A 106 -8.15 4.11 -7.86
N PRO A 107 -9.28 3.88 -8.56
CA PRO A 107 -9.29 3.15 -9.81
C PRO A 107 -8.54 3.91 -10.90
N CYS A 108 -7.85 3.18 -11.78
CA CYS A 108 -7.40 3.76 -13.04
C CYS A 108 -8.62 4.13 -13.91
N ILE A 109 -8.48 5.10 -14.82
CA ILE A 109 -9.58 5.61 -15.68
C ILE A 109 -10.37 4.48 -16.36
N ASN A 110 -9.67 3.44 -16.83
CA ASN A 110 -10.30 2.28 -17.46
C ASN A 110 -10.99 1.34 -16.46
N GLY A 111 -10.44 1.22 -15.25
CA GLY A 111 -11.02 0.42 -14.16
C GLY A 111 -12.32 1.03 -13.64
N ALA A 112 -12.38 2.37 -13.51
CA ALA A 112 -13.55 3.11 -13.04
C ALA A 112 -14.84 2.78 -13.82
N ARG A 113 -14.74 2.55 -15.13
CA ARG A 113 -15.90 2.31 -16.01
C ARG A 113 -16.59 0.96 -15.80
N LYS A 114 -15.92 0.01 -15.16
CA LYS A 114 -16.42 -1.36 -14.97
C LYS A 114 -16.99 -1.61 -13.58
N ILE A 115 -16.85 -0.65 -12.65
CA ILE A 115 -17.13 -0.89 -11.25
C ILE A 115 -18.63 -0.77 -10.98
N VAL A 116 -19.19 -1.86 -10.47
CA VAL A 116 -20.56 -1.92 -9.93
C VAL A 116 -20.45 -2.13 -8.42
N PRO A 117 -21.27 -1.48 -7.57
CA PRO A 117 -21.28 -1.77 -6.14
C PRO A 117 -21.53 -3.26 -5.84
N GLY A 118 -20.80 -3.79 -4.87
CA GLY A 118 -20.81 -5.22 -4.52
C GLY A 118 -19.96 -6.11 -5.41
N MET A 119 -19.32 -5.57 -6.45
CA MET A 119 -18.37 -6.31 -7.28
C MET A 119 -17.19 -6.80 -6.44
N ARG A 120 -16.83 -8.07 -6.62
CA ARG A 120 -15.66 -8.66 -5.97
C ARG A 120 -14.38 -8.19 -6.68
N ILE A 121 -13.49 -7.57 -5.93
CA ILE A 121 -12.22 -7.01 -6.41
C ILE A 121 -11.08 -7.87 -5.89
N GLU A 122 -10.23 -8.34 -6.81
CA GLU A 122 -8.99 -9.06 -6.49
C GLU A 122 -7.87 -8.08 -6.16
N LEU A 123 -7.28 -8.23 -4.98
CA LEU A 123 -6.28 -7.33 -4.44
C LEU A 123 -5.00 -8.08 -4.10
N ILE A 124 -3.87 -7.45 -4.38
CA ILE A 124 -2.56 -7.88 -3.90
C ILE A 124 -1.97 -6.85 -2.94
N ALA A 125 -1.24 -7.29 -1.92
CA ALA A 125 -0.43 -6.40 -1.09
C ALA A 125 0.80 -5.91 -1.87
N LEU A 126 1.16 -4.65 -1.67
CA LEU A 126 2.39 -4.06 -2.19
C LEU A 126 3.40 -3.81 -1.07
N SER A 127 2.92 -3.18 0.01
CA SER A 127 3.74 -2.82 1.16
C SER A 127 2.85 -2.54 2.37
N ARG A 128 3.49 -2.43 3.54
CA ARG A 128 2.86 -1.95 4.78
C ARG A 128 3.25 -0.50 5.02
N GLY A 129 2.31 0.28 5.55
CA GLY A 129 2.49 1.66 5.93
C GLY A 129 1.88 1.95 7.30
N ALA A 130 2.37 3.01 7.93
CA ALA A 130 1.79 3.56 9.14
C ALA A 130 1.98 5.07 9.12
N GLN A 131 0.97 5.83 9.53
CA GLN A 131 0.99 7.29 9.56
C GLN A 131 0.41 7.81 10.89
N ASP A 132 1.15 8.70 11.56
CA ASP A 132 0.65 9.38 12.75
C ASP A 132 -0.43 10.36 12.30
N VAL A 133 -1.62 10.22 12.88
CA VAL A 133 -2.82 10.97 12.50
C VAL A 133 -3.39 11.79 13.65
N SER A 134 -2.62 11.96 14.73
CA SER A 134 -3.01 12.74 15.91
C SER A 134 -3.38 14.20 15.57
N ASP A 135 -2.74 14.77 14.54
CA ASP A 135 -2.97 16.14 14.07
C ASP A 135 -3.83 16.21 12.78
N GLN A 136 -4.45 15.11 12.34
CA GLN A 136 -5.21 15.08 11.08
C GLN A 136 -6.71 15.38 11.25
N ASP A 137 -7.24 16.14 10.30
CA ASP A 137 -8.66 16.45 10.19
C ASP A 137 -9.43 15.29 9.52
N GLU A 138 -10.76 15.26 9.69
CA GLU A 138 -11.62 14.18 9.18
C GLU A 138 -11.58 14.04 7.64
N ASP A 139 -11.21 15.11 6.93
CA ASP A 139 -11.12 15.14 5.47
C ASP A 139 -9.76 14.67 4.93
N ASP A 140 -8.76 14.45 5.79
CA ASP A 140 -7.38 14.16 5.34
C ASP A 140 -7.22 12.74 4.75
N LEU A 141 -8.11 11.81 5.14
CA LEU A 141 -8.10 10.43 4.67
C LEU A 141 -9.44 10.06 4.01
N GLU A 142 -9.39 9.56 2.79
CA GLU A 142 -10.59 9.23 2.02
C GLU A 142 -11.39 8.06 2.65
N GLU A 143 -10.73 7.20 3.43
CA GLU A 143 -11.38 6.14 4.19
C GLU A 143 -12.29 6.72 5.29
N TRP A 144 -11.89 7.84 5.91
CA TRP A 144 -12.65 8.52 6.96
C TRP A 144 -13.84 9.29 6.41
N GLN A 145 -13.73 9.83 5.20
CA GLN A 145 -14.87 10.41 4.48
C GLN A 145 -15.96 9.36 4.18
N CYS A 146 -15.57 8.10 3.96
CA CYS A 146 -16.52 7.02 3.71
C CYS A 146 -17.17 6.51 5.01
N ASP A 147 -16.38 6.38 6.08
CA ASP A 147 -16.84 5.92 7.38
C ASP A 147 -16.04 6.64 8.49
N PRO A 148 -16.61 7.70 9.09
CA PRO A 148 -15.94 8.45 10.16
C PRO A 148 -15.65 7.61 11.41
N SER A 149 -16.31 6.46 11.58
CA SER A 149 -16.03 5.56 12.71
C SER A 149 -14.67 4.86 12.60
N LEU A 150 -14.03 4.94 11.42
CA LEU A 150 -12.66 4.47 11.18
C LEU A 150 -11.60 5.50 11.57
N LYS A 151 -11.97 6.63 12.18
CA LYS A 151 -11.00 7.60 12.68
C LYS A 151 -10.16 6.96 13.80
N PHE A 152 -8.85 7.16 13.72
CA PHE A 152 -7.90 6.69 14.72
C PHE A 152 -7.34 7.90 15.46
N ASP A 153 -7.14 7.76 16.78
CA ASP A 153 -6.67 8.86 17.63
C ASP A 153 -5.13 9.03 17.60
N GLU A 154 -4.38 8.03 17.12
CA GLU A 154 -2.92 8.03 17.17
C GLU A 154 -2.30 7.52 15.85
N MET A 155 -2.23 6.19 15.69
CA MET A 155 -1.45 5.55 14.64
C MET A 155 -2.36 4.84 13.65
N TYR A 156 -2.40 5.33 12.42
CA TYR A 156 -3.13 4.69 11.33
C TYR A 156 -2.22 3.71 10.57
N ALA A 157 -2.46 2.40 10.75
CA ALA A 157 -1.70 1.34 10.07
C ALA A 157 -2.49 0.71 8.92
N TYR A 158 -1.82 0.50 7.78
CA TYR A 158 -2.46 0.04 6.56
C TYR A 158 -1.54 -0.77 5.65
N TYR A 159 -2.14 -1.45 4.69
CA TYR A 159 -1.45 -2.04 3.53
C TYR A 159 -1.70 -1.17 2.32
N HIS A 160 -0.65 -0.85 1.57
CA HIS A 160 -0.80 -0.45 0.19
C HIS A 160 -1.19 -1.66 -0.63
N VAL A 161 -2.26 -1.53 -1.40
CA VAL A 161 -2.81 -2.61 -2.21
C VAL A 161 -2.93 -2.20 -3.66
N MET A 162 -2.95 -3.21 -4.54
CA MET A 162 -3.23 -3.04 -5.96
C MET A 162 -4.41 -3.90 -6.36
N TRP A 163 -5.38 -3.31 -7.04
CA TRP A 163 -6.40 -4.06 -7.77
C TRP A 163 -5.79 -4.55 -9.08
N ILE A 164 -5.81 -5.88 -9.24
CA ILE A 164 -5.37 -6.56 -10.45
C ILE A 164 -6.53 -7.18 -11.23
N GLU A 165 -6.42 -7.14 -12.55
CA GLU A 165 -7.21 -7.94 -13.49
C GLU A 165 -6.24 -8.81 -14.30
N TRP A 166 -6.63 -10.03 -14.67
CA TRP A 166 -5.76 -10.95 -15.40
C TRP A 166 -6.07 -10.94 -16.91
N ASP A 167 -5.03 -10.93 -17.74
CA ASP A 167 -5.08 -11.37 -19.13
C ASP A 167 -4.08 -12.51 -19.31
N GLY A 168 -4.62 -13.74 -19.36
CA GLY A 168 -3.81 -14.96 -19.33
C GLY A 168 -2.98 -15.06 -18.05
N ALA A 169 -1.65 -15.06 -18.19
CA ALA A 169 -0.69 -15.20 -17.09
C ALA A 169 -0.14 -13.86 -16.58
N VAL A 170 -0.57 -12.74 -17.15
CA VAL A 170 -0.12 -11.40 -16.77
C VAL A 170 -1.26 -10.66 -16.08
N ALA A 171 -0.95 -10.03 -14.96
CA ALA A 171 -1.85 -9.16 -14.23
C ALA A 171 -1.66 -7.70 -14.67
N PHE A 172 -2.76 -6.97 -14.78
CA PHE A 172 -2.79 -5.55 -15.13
C PHE A 172 -3.29 -4.76 -13.93
N ARG A 173 -2.74 -3.56 -13.75
CA ARG A 173 -3.14 -2.64 -12.69
C ARG A 173 -4.45 -1.93 -13.07
N SER A 174 -5.50 -2.20 -12.30
CA SER A 174 -6.81 -1.55 -12.47
C SER A 174 -7.08 -0.48 -11.40
N GLY A 175 -6.28 -0.44 -10.34
CA GLY A 175 -6.28 0.62 -9.34
C GLY A 175 -5.27 0.36 -8.22
N THR A 176 -5.07 1.35 -7.36
CA THR A 176 -4.24 1.26 -6.15
C THR A 176 -4.97 1.85 -4.98
N GLY A 177 -4.62 1.48 -3.75
CA GLY A 177 -5.26 2.08 -2.59
C GLY A 177 -4.68 1.62 -1.28
N ARG A 178 -5.46 1.79 -0.23
CA ARG A 178 -5.12 1.37 1.12
C ARG A 178 -6.19 0.45 1.68
N VAL A 179 -5.76 -0.53 2.47
CA VAL A 179 -6.64 -1.34 3.30
C VAL A 179 -6.11 -1.29 4.73
N ILE A 180 -6.99 -1.05 5.69
CA ILE A 180 -6.68 -1.00 7.12
C ILE A 180 -6.00 -2.30 7.53
N GLU A 181 -4.90 -2.21 8.27
CA GLU A 181 -4.08 -3.37 8.64
C GLU A 181 -4.90 -4.45 9.35
N ASP A 182 -5.70 -4.08 10.34
CA ASP A 182 -6.54 -5.03 11.08
C ASP A 182 -7.59 -5.71 10.19
N VAL A 183 -8.10 -5.01 9.18
CA VAL A 183 -9.07 -5.58 8.24
C VAL A 183 -8.37 -6.52 7.28
N TRP A 184 -7.21 -6.13 6.73
CA TRP A 184 -6.37 -6.99 5.89
C TRP A 184 -5.97 -8.27 6.63
N GLY A 185 -5.54 -8.15 7.88
CA GLY A 185 -5.13 -9.26 8.74
C GLY A 185 -6.22 -10.32 8.92
N ARG A 186 -7.49 -9.90 8.96
CA ARG A 186 -8.66 -10.78 9.12
C ARG A 186 -9.16 -11.42 7.83
N GLN A 187 -8.73 -10.97 6.66
CA GLN A 187 -9.16 -11.57 5.40
C GLN A 187 -8.55 -12.97 5.20
N LEU A 188 -9.28 -13.83 4.49
CA LEU A 188 -8.72 -15.04 3.91
C LEU A 188 -7.71 -14.64 2.83
N LYS A 189 -6.45 -14.99 3.06
CA LYS A 189 -5.33 -14.62 2.19
C LYS A 189 -4.63 -15.86 1.69
N GLU A 190 -4.01 -15.73 0.52
CA GLU A 190 -3.08 -16.72 0.01
C GLU A 190 -1.88 -16.04 -0.63
N TRP A 191 -0.75 -16.75 -0.67
CA TRP A 191 0.43 -16.28 -1.38
C TRP A 191 0.33 -16.64 -2.85
N ILE A 192 0.63 -15.67 -3.72
CA ILE A 192 0.67 -15.86 -5.17
C ILE A 192 1.99 -15.37 -5.75
N ASP A 193 2.42 -15.98 -6.84
CA ASP A 193 3.41 -15.41 -7.73
C ASP A 193 2.67 -14.60 -8.80
N VAL A 194 2.98 -13.31 -8.91
CA VAL A 194 2.32 -12.37 -9.82
C VAL A 194 3.34 -11.80 -10.80
N THR A 195 2.93 -11.63 -12.05
CA THR A 195 3.68 -10.89 -13.07
C THR A 195 2.79 -9.75 -13.57
N ILE A 196 3.23 -8.52 -13.38
CA ILE A 196 2.49 -7.29 -13.70
C ILE A 196 3.05 -6.69 -14.99
N GLY A 197 2.20 -6.29 -15.94
CA GLY A 197 2.60 -5.68 -17.21
C GLY A 197 1.51 -4.90 -17.93
#